data_AF-A0A497ETK6-F1
#
_entry.id   AF-A0A497ETK6-F1
#
_cell.length_a   1.000
_cell.length_b   1.000
_cell.length_c   1.000
_cell.angle_alpha   90.00
_cell.angle_beta   90.00
_cell.angle_gamma   90.00
#
_symmetry.space_group_name_H-M   'P 1'
#
loop_
_entity.id
_entity.type
_entity.pdbx_description
1 polymer ?
#
loop_
_entity_poly.entity_id
_entity_poly.type
_entity_poly.pdbx_seq_one_letter_code
_entity_poly.pdbx_strand_id
1 'polypeptide(L)'
;EPSPSAKSLNEFIRKVVESNVGFFCFSRDYTVCNICGNIVGGLKEKCSKCGHSGYKLVKFSRVNGLYKPSSLWSEDDKWLVYNSQRYML
;
A
#
# COMPACT_ATOMS: atom_id res chain seq x y z
N GLU A 1 -7.78 5.45 0.03
CA GLU A 1 -7.98 4.00 0.20
C GLU A 1 -8.61 3.75 1.56
N PRO A 2 -9.94 3.61 1.62
CA PRO A 2 -10.61 3.13 2.82
C PRO A 2 -10.17 1.69 3.11
N SER A 3 -10.14 1.30 4.38
CA SER A 3 -9.96 -0.12 4.70
C SER A 3 -11.22 -0.88 4.31
N PRO A 4 -11.12 -2.03 3.62
CA PRO A 4 -12.29 -2.87 3.36
C PRO A 4 -12.87 -3.37 4.69
N SER A 5 -14.18 -3.67 4.68
CA SER A 5 -14.86 -4.20 5.85
C SER A 5 -14.32 -5.58 6.23
N ALA A 6 -14.38 -5.93 7.51
CA ALA A 6 -14.01 -7.28 7.96
C ALA A 6 -14.83 -8.37 7.24
N LYS A 7 -16.12 -8.10 6.95
CA LYS A 7 -17.00 -9.01 6.22
C LYS A 7 -16.52 -9.26 4.79
N SER A 8 -16.24 -8.21 4.03
CA SER A 8 -15.79 -8.34 2.63
C SER A 8 -14.42 -9.03 2.54
N LEU A 9 -13.52 -8.75 3.49
CA LEU A 9 -12.25 -9.49 3.59
C LEU A 9 -12.48 -10.99 3.82
N ASN A 10 -13.36 -11.35 4.76
CA ASN A 10 -13.65 -12.76 5.05
C ASN A 10 -14.28 -13.47 3.85
N GLU A 11 -15.24 -12.83 3.18
CA GLU A 11 -15.87 -13.37 1.97
C GLU A 11 -14.86 -13.61 0.84
N PHE A 12 -13.91 -12.69 0.66
CA PHE A 12 -12.82 -12.86 -0.31
C PHE A 12 -11.90 -14.02 0.09
N ILE A 13 -11.45 -14.06 1.35
CA ILE A 13 -10.59 -15.14 1.86
C ILE A 13 -11.25 -16.51 1.63
N ARG A 14 -12.55 -16.66 1.94
CA ARG A 14 -13.27 -17.91 1.73
C ARG A 14 -13.23 -18.35 0.26
N LYS A 15 -13.48 -17.44 -0.68
CA LYS A 15 -13.41 -17.73 -2.12
C LYS A 15 -12.01 -18.15 -2.57
N VAL A 16 -10.96 -17.53 -2.02
CA VAL A 16 -9.58 -17.90 -2.35
C VAL A 16 -9.22 -19.27 -1.78
N VAL A 17 -9.66 -19.59 -0.55
CA VAL A 17 -9.45 -20.90 0.08
C VAL A 17 -10.17 -22.02 -0.67
N GLU A 18 -11.34 -21.74 -1.25
CA GLU A 18 -12.09 -22.69 -2.11
C GLU A 18 -11.49 -22.84 -3.51
N SER A 19 -10.46 -22.06 -3.85
CA SER A 19 -9.76 -22.11 -5.15
C SER A 19 -8.45 -22.89 -5.06
N ASN A 20 -7.78 -23.10 -6.19
CA ASN A 20 -6.47 -23.77 -6.26
C ASN A 20 -5.27 -22.82 -5.97
N VAL A 21 -5.50 -21.69 -5.29
CA VAL A 21 -4.45 -20.73 -4.94
C VAL A 21 -3.70 -21.21 -3.68
N GLY A 22 -2.43 -21.58 -3.83
CA GLY A 22 -1.61 -22.07 -2.72
C GLY A 22 -1.09 -20.96 -1.78
N PHE A 23 -1.01 -19.72 -2.25
CA PHE A 23 -0.57 -18.58 -1.44
C PHE A 23 -1.09 -17.27 -2.01
N PHE A 24 -1.57 -16.39 -1.14
CA PHE A 24 -1.92 -15.01 -1.49
C PHE A 24 -1.60 -14.09 -0.30
N CYS A 25 -1.47 -12.79 -0.59
CA CYS A 25 -1.31 -11.78 0.45
C CYS A 25 -2.04 -10.50 0.07
N PHE A 26 -2.52 -9.78 1.08
CA PHE A 26 -3.03 -8.44 0.87
C PHE A 26 -1.87 -7.44 0.88
N SER A 27 -1.88 -6.56 -0.11
CA SER A 27 -0.94 -5.45 -0.17
C SER A 27 -1.70 -4.14 -0.01
N ARG A 28 -1.12 -3.21 0.72
CA ARG A 28 -1.63 -1.87 0.94
C ARG A 28 -0.47 -0.91 0.89
N ASP A 29 -0.58 0.10 0.04
CA ASP A 29 0.34 1.20 0.08
C ASP A 29 0.07 2.08 1.29
N TYR A 30 1.12 2.66 1.85
CA TYR A 30 0.98 3.60 2.95
C TYR A 30 2.07 4.66 2.92
N THR A 31 1.79 5.77 3.59
CA THR A 31 2.70 6.89 3.72
C THR A 31 2.96 7.18 5.18
N VAL A 32 4.23 7.34 5.53
CA VAL A 32 4.70 7.72 6.87
C VAL A 32 5.24 9.14 6.82
N CYS A 33 4.78 9.99 7.74
CA CYS A 33 5.32 11.34 7.90
C CYS A 33 6.50 11.33 8.90
N ASN A 34 7.69 11.68 8.43
CA ASN A 34 8.89 11.74 9.27
C ASN A 34 8.89 12.93 10.26
N ILE A 35 7.95 13.87 10.13
CA ILE A 35 7.88 15.03 11.03
C ILE A 35 7.00 14.75 12.25
N CYS A 36 5.82 14.16 12.05
CA CYS A 36 4.83 13.98 13.13
C CYS A 36 4.48 12.51 13.40
N GLY A 37 5.12 11.57 12.70
CA GLY A 37 4.90 10.13 12.84
C GLY A 37 3.57 9.61 12.28
N ASN A 38 2.77 10.46 11.63
CA ASN A 38 1.46 10.03 11.12
C ASN A 38 1.60 8.99 10.00
N ILE A 39 0.90 7.87 10.16
CA ILE A 39 0.83 6.79 9.16
C ILE A 39 -0.56 6.81 8.54
N VAL A 40 -0.64 6.84 7.21
CA VAL A 40 -1.90 6.90 6.48
C VAL A 40 -1.86 5.97 5.28
N GLY A 41 -2.99 5.32 4.99
CA GLY A 41 -3.13 4.45 3.81
C GLY A 41 -3.06 5.22 2.49
N GLY A 42 -2.47 4.58 1.48
CA GLY A 42 -2.20 5.09 0.15
C GLY A 42 -0.89 5.89 0.05
N LEU A 43 -0.52 6.20 -1.19
CA LEU A 43 0.59 7.08 -1.55
C LEU A 43 0.12 8.53 -1.46
N LYS A 44 0.49 9.23 -0.37
CA LYS A 44 0.06 10.61 -0.11
C LYS A 44 1.16 11.59 -0.44
N GLU A 45 0.78 12.72 -1.03
CA GLU A 45 1.69 13.85 -1.28
C GLU A 45 1.75 14.85 -0.12
N LYS A 46 0.79 14.78 0.81
CA LYS A 46 0.68 15.66 1.98
C LYS A 46 0.22 14.90 3.21
N CYS A 47 0.85 15.15 4.35
CA CYS A 47 0.42 14.62 5.64
C CYS A 47 -0.92 15.24 6.04
N SER A 48 -1.92 14.40 6.34
CA SER A 48 -3.22 14.85 6.81
C SER A 48 -3.20 15.44 8.23
N LYS A 49 -2.15 15.16 9.02
CA LYS A 49 -2.04 15.62 10.41
C LYS A 49 -1.28 16.95 10.55
N CYS A 50 -0.10 17.08 9.92
CA CYS A 50 0.76 18.26 10.07
C CYS A 50 0.99 19.05 8.77
N GLY A 51 0.38 18.65 7.66
CA GLY A 51 0.43 19.39 6.40
C GLY A 51 1.76 19.37 5.63
N HIS A 52 2.82 18.74 6.17
CA HIS A 52 4.09 18.59 5.45
C HIS A 52 3.98 17.68 4.22
N SER A 53 4.83 17.92 3.23
CA SER A 53 4.87 17.26 1.93
C SER A 53 6.31 16.98 1.47
N GLY A 54 6.47 16.34 0.30
CA GLY A 54 7.77 16.10 -0.33
C GLY A 54 8.60 15.06 0.42
N TYR A 55 9.91 15.28 0.53
CA TYR A 55 10.88 14.36 1.13
C TYR A 55 10.63 14.02 2.61
N LYS A 56 9.72 14.76 3.27
CA LYS A 56 9.27 14.52 4.65
C LYS A 56 8.30 13.33 4.75
N LEU A 57 7.82 12.84 3.62
CA LEU A 57 6.93 11.69 3.52
C LEU A 57 7.68 10.51 2.91
N VAL A 58 7.68 9.38 3.61
CA VAL A 58 8.17 8.11 3.09
C VAL A 58 6.98 7.29 2.65
N LYS A 59 6.95 6.95 1.36
CA LYS A 59 5.89 6.11 0.80
C LYS A 59 6.37 4.66 0.80
N PHE A 60 5.50 3.72 1.13
CA PHE A 60 5.78 2.30 1.16
C PHE A 60 4.81 1.57 0.24
N SER A 61 5.35 0.65 -0.54
CA SER A 61 4.59 -0.25 -1.41
C SER A 61 5.27 -1.61 -1.47
N ARG A 62 4.52 -2.65 -1.84
CA ARG A 62 5.04 -3.99 -2.03
C ARG A 62 5.58 -4.11 -3.45
N VAL A 63 6.89 -4.23 -3.59
CA VAL A 63 7.59 -4.38 -4.86
C VAL A 63 8.43 -5.65 -4.83
N ASN A 64 8.25 -6.52 -5.83
CA ASN A 64 8.88 -7.84 -5.91
C ASN A 64 8.72 -8.65 -4.62
N GLY A 65 7.51 -8.62 -4.03
CA GLY A 65 7.18 -9.38 -2.82
C GLY A 65 7.64 -8.74 -1.49
N LEU A 66 8.34 -7.61 -1.51
CA LEU A 66 8.85 -6.94 -0.30
C LEU A 66 8.27 -5.54 -0.16
N TYR A 67 7.95 -5.14 1.07
CA TYR A 67 7.63 -3.74 1.35
C TYR A 67 8.92 -2.91 1.31
N LYS A 68 8.98 -1.96 0.37
CA LYS A 68 10.12 -1.06 0.18
C LYS A 68 9.72 0.40 0.42
N PRO A 69 10.54 1.20 1.11
CA PRO A 69 10.36 2.65 1.17
C PRO A 69 10.70 3.30 -0.18
N SER A 70 10.09 4.44 -0.46
CA SER A 70 10.22 5.17 -1.72
C SER A 70 11.63 5.65 -2.04
N SER A 71 12.50 5.73 -1.04
CA SER A 71 13.93 6.01 -1.22
C SER A 71 14.69 4.88 -1.90
N LEU A 72 14.16 3.65 -1.90
CA LEU A 72 14.79 2.46 -2.47
C LEU A 72 14.13 2.00 -3.77
N TRP A 73 13.21 2.78 -4.33
CA TRP A 73 12.55 2.42 -5.58
C TRP A 73 13.42 2.82 -6.79
N SER A 74 13.76 1.84 -7.61
CA SER A 74 14.26 2.06 -8.97
C SER A 74 13.19 2.71 -9.87
N GLU A 75 13.56 3.12 -11.08
CA GLU A 75 12.58 3.64 -12.05
C GLU A 75 11.54 2.57 -12.43
N ASP A 76 11.95 1.31 -12.57
CA ASP A 76 11.04 0.19 -12.83
C ASP A 76 10.10 -0.05 -11.64
N ASP A 77 10.62 0.03 -10.41
CA ASP A 77 9.79 -0.08 -9.20
C ASP A 77 8.76 1.05 -9.15
N LYS A 78 9.15 2.29 -9.47
CA LYS A 78 8.24 3.44 -9.54
C LYS A 78 7.17 3.22 -10.60
N TRP A 79 7.56 2.74 -11.79
CA TRP A 79 6.60 2.43 -12.84
C TRP A 79 5.58 1.40 -12.38
N LEU A 80 6.03 0.31 -11.75
CA LEU A 80 5.16 -0.73 -11.19
C LEU A 80 4.22 -0.17 -10.12
N VAL A 81 4.74 0.64 -9.19
CA VAL A 81 3.95 1.22 -8.10
C VAL A 81 2.86 2.17 -8.63
N TYR A 82 3.19 3.02 -9.61
CA TYR A 82 2.27 4.04 -10.11
C TYR A 82 1.31 3.53 -11.19
N ASN A 83 1.66 2.46 -11.92
CA ASN A 83 0.89 1.97 -13.06
C ASN A 83 0.26 0.58 -12.85
N SER A 84 0.57 -0.14 -11.76
CA SER A 84 -0.07 -1.43 -11.50
C SER A 84 -1.58 -1.26 -11.29
N GLN A 85 -2.37 -2.06 -11.99
CA GLN A 85 -3.79 -2.20 -11.67
C GLN A 85 -3.92 -2.91 -10.32
N ARG A 86 -4.27 -2.14 -9.29
CA ARG A 86 -4.54 -2.69 -7.96
C ARG A 86 -6.04 -2.83 -7.80
N TYR A 87 -6.49 -4.08 -7.70
CA TYR A 87 -7.89 -4.38 -7.43
C TYR A 87 -8.23 -3.87 -6.02
N MET A 88 -9.11 -2.86 -5.97
CA MET A 88 -9.74 -2.42 -4.72
C MET A 88 -10.90 -3.38 -4.43
N LEU A 89 -10.88 -4.00 -3.25
CA LEU A 89 -11.97 -4.82 -2.72
C LEU A 89 -13.06 -3.95 -2.06
#